data_AF-A0A957AVJ4-F1
#
_entry.id   AF-A0A957AVJ4-F1
#
_cell.length_a   1.000
_cell.length_b   1.000
_cell.length_c   1.000
_cell.angle_alpha   90.00
_cell.angle_beta   90.00
_cell.angle_gamma   90.00
#
_symmetry.space_group_name_H-M   'P 1'
#
loop_
_entity.id
_entity.type
_entity.pdbx_description
1 polymer ?
#
loop_
_entity_poly.entity_id
_entity_poly.type
_entity_poly.pdbx_seq_one_letter_code
_entity_poly.pdbx_strand_id
1 'polypeptide(L)'
;MVAQSRTWENRLLLLAGEAWHVGTVAGNFPIADEDTLNQAYDDCEAITAVHSRSFHMASGLLPLEKRRAVRALYAFCRITDDIVDCQEDAVQQKLEVWHHDAFSNHPPVDNLPALAWTDARLRYQIPLRYAEQLIEGVSRDMVQKRYATFEDLATYSYGVASTVGLMSMHIIG
;
A
#
# COMPACT_ATOMS: atom_id res chain seq x y z
N MET A 1 -24.68 -25.62 11.22
CA MET A 1 -25.32 -24.92 10.10
C MET A 1 -24.23 -24.13 9.40
N VAL A 2 -23.58 -24.73 8.41
CA VAL A 2 -22.47 -24.11 7.69
C VAL A 2 -23.08 -23.02 6.81
N ALA A 3 -22.82 -21.76 7.12
CA ALA A 3 -23.18 -20.67 6.22
C ALA A 3 -22.48 -20.93 4.89
N GLN A 4 -23.24 -21.18 3.82
CA GLN A 4 -22.68 -21.19 2.47
C GLN A 4 -22.17 -19.78 2.22
N SER A 5 -20.84 -19.60 2.24
CA SER A 5 -20.22 -18.34 1.89
C SER A 5 -20.66 -17.96 0.49
N ARG A 6 -21.03 -16.68 0.32
CA ARG A 6 -21.45 -16.18 -0.99
C ARG A 6 -20.26 -16.25 -1.95
N THR A 7 -20.49 -16.44 -3.25
CA THR A 7 -19.42 -16.61 -4.25
C THR A 7 -18.37 -15.50 -4.18
N TRP A 8 -18.80 -14.26 -3.98
CA TRP A 8 -17.92 -13.10 -3.85
C TRP A 8 -17.04 -13.14 -2.59
N GLU A 9 -17.52 -13.63 -1.44
CA GLU A 9 -16.72 -13.74 -0.21
C GLU A 9 -15.56 -14.73 -0.41
N ASN A 10 -15.84 -15.87 -1.02
CA ASN A 10 -14.82 -16.87 -1.35
C ASN A 10 -13.75 -16.28 -2.27
N ARG A 11 -14.16 -15.47 -3.26
CA ARG A 11 -13.23 -14.78 -4.14
C ARG A 11 -12.32 -13.82 -3.39
N LEU A 12 -12.85 -13.03 -2.45
CA LEU A 12 -12.02 -12.12 -1.66
C LEU A 12 -11.05 -12.88 -0.75
N LEU A 13 -11.48 -13.99 -0.16
CA LEU A 13 -10.61 -14.85 0.65
C LEU A 13 -9.49 -15.48 -0.18
N LEU A 14 -9.78 -15.92 -1.41
CA LEU A 14 -8.77 -16.42 -2.33
C LEU A 14 -7.75 -15.34 -2.68
N LEU A 15 -8.19 -14.13 -3.03
CA LEU A 15 -7.30 -13.00 -3.29
C LEU A 15 -6.41 -12.68 -2.08
N ALA A 16 -6.97 -12.67 -0.87
CA ALA A 16 -6.21 -12.42 0.35
C ALA A 16 -5.17 -13.53 0.62
N GLY A 17 -5.51 -14.78 0.27
CA GLY A 17 -4.65 -15.95 0.40
C GLY A 17 -3.51 -16.02 -0.60
N GLU A 18 -3.63 -15.39 -1.78
CA GLU A 18 -2.53 -15.33 -2.78
C GLU A 18 -1.23 -14.80 -2.16
N ALA A 19 -1.34 -13.77 -1.31
CA ALA A 19 -0.22 -13.12 -0.66
C ALA A 19 0.52 -14.02 0.34
N TRP A 20 -0.18 -14.98 0.97
CA TRP A 20 0.44 -15.93 1.90
C TRP A 20 1.31 -16.97 1.19
N HIS A 21 1.00 -17.27 -0.08
CA HIS A 21 1.74 -18.28 -0.85
C HIS A 21 3.03 -17.75 -1.47
N VAL A 22 3.15 -16.43 -1.65
CA VAL A 22 4.31 -15.80 -2.32
C VAL A 22 5.51 -15.64 -1.38
N GLY A 23 5.33 -15.81 -0.07
CA GLY A 23 6.41 -15.74 0.92
C GLY A 23 6.92 -14.30 1.15
N THR A 24 7.30 -14.01 2.38
CA THR A 24 7.89 -12.72 2.76
C THR A 24 9.40 -12.80 2.61
N VAL A 25 9.98 -11.94 1.76
CA VAL A 25 11.43 -11.79 1.70
C VAL A 25 11.88 -11.00 2.94
N ALA A 26 12.61 -11.65 3.84
CA ALA A 26 13.30 -10.94 4.90
C ALA A 26 14.36 -10.03 4.26
N GLY A 27 14.26 -8.73 4.50
CA GLY A 27 15.24 -7.76 4.01
C GLY A 27 16.51 -7.76 4.85
N ASN A 28 17.64 -7.43 4.22
CA ASN A 28 18.83 -7.02 4.95
C ASN A 28 18.62 -5.58 5.45
N PHE A 29 18.87 -5.37 6.74
CA PHE A 29 18.81 -4.05 7.36
C PHE A 29 20.20 -3.58 7.79
N PRO A 30 20.44 -2.25 7.80
CA PRO A 30 19.54 -1.18 7.33
C PRO A 30 19.58 -1.02 5.79
N ILE A 31 18.49 -0.52 5.19
CA ILE A 31 18.42 -0.32 3.73
C ILE A 31 19.02 1.02 3.25
N ALA A 32 19.24 1.95 4.18
CA ALA A 32 19.93 3.23 3.99
C ALA A 32 20.50 3.70 5.35
N ASP A 33 21.24 4.80 5.38
CA ASP A 33 21.71 5.39 6.64
C ASP A 33 20.55 5.99 7.47
N GLU A 34 20.80 6.20 8.76
CA GLU A 34 19.78 6.63 9.74
C GLU A 34 19.20 8.02 9.43
N ASP A 35 20.03 8.97 8.98
CA ASP A 35 19.59 10.33 8.68
C ASP A 35 18.66 10.34 7.46
N THR A 36 19.03 9.62 6.40
CA THR A 36 18.19 9.45 5.21
C THR A 36 16.87 8.76 5.54
N LEU A 37 16.89 7.70 6.36
CA LEU A 37 15.65 7.02 6.78
C LEU A 37 14.75 7.92 7.63
N ASN A 38 15.32 8.71 8.55
CA ASN A 38 14.54 9.68 9.32
C ASN A 38 13.88 10.71 8.39
N GLN A 39 14.64 11.24 7.43
CA GLN A 39 14.11 12.19 6.44
C GLN A 39 13.00 11.58 5.59
N ALA A 40 13.12 10.30 5.22
CA ALA A 40 12.11 9.57 4.46
C ALA A 40 10.80 9.39 5.24
N TYR A 41 10.89 9.04 6.52
CA TYR A 41 9.71 8.92 7.38
C TYR A 41 9.05 10.27 7.67
N ASP A 42 9.85 11.33 7.83
CA ASP A 42 9.34 12.69 8.07
C ASP A 42 8.57 13.21 6.82
N ASP A 43 9.04 12.88 5.62
CA ASP A 43 8.34 13.20 4.36
C ASP A 43 6.98 12.48 4.30
N CYS A 44 6.94 11.19 4.64
CA CYS A 44 5.70 10.42 4.72
C CYS A 44 4.74 10.95 5.79
N GLU A 45 5.25 11.44 6.92
CA GLU A 45 4.45 12.13 7.93
C GLU A 45 3.84 13.42 7.38
N ALA A 46 4.61 14.23 6.67
CA ALA A 46 4.14 15.47 6.06
C ALA A 46 3.02 15.20 5.04
N ILE A 47 3.19 14.23 4.15
CA ILE A 47 2.15 13.77 3.21
C ILE A 47 0.89 13.36 4.00
N THR A 48 1.04 12.51 5.01
CA THR A 48 -0.10 12.04 5.80
C THR A 48 -0.84 13.18 6.50
N ALA A 49 -0.11 14.13 7.09
CA ALA A 49 -0.69 15.27 7.80
C ALA A 49 -1.49 16.20 6.88
N VAL A 50 -1.03 16.39 5.64
CA VAL A 50 -1.69 17.21 4.63
C VAL A 50 -2.96 16.53 4.10
N HIS A 51 -2.88 15.24 3.76
CA HIS A 51 -3.95 14.55 3.03
C HIS A 51 -5.00 13.90 3.94
N SER A 52 -4.68 13.57 5.20
CA SER A 52 -5.68 13.01 6.15
C SER A 52 -5.42 13.39 7.60
N ARG A 53 -6.08 14.45 8.05
CA ARG A 53 -6.02 14.93 9.44
C ARG A 53 -6.50 13.87 10.44
N SER A 54 -7.60 13.17 10.12
CA SER A 54 -8.17 12.14 10.99
C SER A 54 -7.22 10.96 11.16
N PHE A 55 -6.63 10.46 10.07
CA PHE A 55 -5.67 9.36 10.12
C PHE A 55 -4.36 9.78 10.77
N HIS A 56 -3.86 10.97 10.49
CA HIS A 56 -2.67 11.53 11.14
C HIS A 56 -2.83 11.60 12.66
N MET A 57 -4.01 12.05 13.13
CA MET A 57 -4.33 12.10 14.56
C MET A 57 -4.43 10.68 15.17
N ALA A 58 -5.16 9.77 14.52
CA ALA A 58 -5.35 8.40 15.03
C ALA A 58 -4.04 7.60 15.09
N SER A 59 -3.24 7.64 14.01
CA SER A 59 -1.91 7.01 13.96
C SER A 59 -0.94 7.58 15.01
N GLY A 60 -1.16 8.83 15.44
CA GLY A 60 -0.42 9.48 16.52
C GLY A 60 -0.54 8.76 17.88
N LEU A 61 -1.49 7.85 18.06
CA LEU A 61 -1.63 7.05 19.27
C LEU A 61 -0.75 5.79 19.28
N LEU A 62 -0.18 5.42 18.13
CA LEU A 62 0.70 4.26 18.00
C LEU A 62 2.11 4.58 18.55
N PRO A 63 2.86 3.56 19.02
CA PRO A 63 4.30 3.67 19.27
C PRO A 63 5.05 4.20 18.04
N LEU A 64 6.16 4.89 18.26
CA LEU A 64 6.90 5.62 17.22
C LEU A 64 7.17 4.78 15.96
N GLU A 65 7.71 3.57 16.13
CA GLU A 65 8.05 2.68 15.01
C GLU A 65 6.82 2.25 14.18
N LYS A 66 5.71 1.92 14.84
CA LYS A 66 4.46 1.54 14.17
C LYS A 66 3.79 2.73 13.51
N ARG A 67 3.86 3.90 14.15
CA ARG A 67 3.36 5.17 13.60
C ARG A 67 4.09 5.53 12.31
N ARG A 68 5.42 5.48 12.32
CA ARG A 68 6.26 5.72 11.14
C ARG A 68 5.89 4.79 9.98
N ALA A 69 5.83 3.49 10.26
CA ALA A 69 5.47 2.50 9.25
C ALA A 69 4.05 2.67 8.69
N VAL A 70 3.04 2.94 9.52
CA VAL A 70 1.66 3.10 9.03
C VAL A 70 1.49 4.40 8.23
N ARG A 71 2.27 5.45 8.54
CA ARG A 71 2.30 6.69 7.76
C ARG A 71 3.03 6.51 6.43
N ALA A 72 4.09 5.71 6.39
CA ALA A 72 4.72 5.31 5.13
C ALA A 72 3.77 4.49 4.24
N LEU A 73 3.01 3.54 4.82
CA LEU A 73 1.96 2.83 4.10
C LEU A 73 0.89 3.79 3.56
N TYR A 74 0.45 4.75 4.37
CA TYR A 74 -0.52 5.76 3.93
C TYR A 74 0.02 6.60 2.76
N ALA A 75 1.26 7.09 2.87
CA ALA A 75 1.92 7.86 1.81
C ALA A 75 2.03 7.04 0.51
N PHE A 76 2.39 5.74 0.61
CA PHE A 76 2.41 4.84 -0.54
C PHE A 76 1.04 4.76 -1.25
N CYS A 77 -0.04 4.58 -0.48
CA CYS A 77 -1.39 4.55 -1.04
C CYS A 77 -1.74 5.90 -1.68
N ARG A 78 -1.45 7.01 -0.99
CA ARG A 78 -1.80 8.35 -1.46
C ARG A 78 -1.10 8.71 -2.77
N ILE A 79 0.20 8.43 -2.89
CA ILE A 79 0.97 8.68 -4.10
C ILE A 79 0.43 7.84 -5.26
N THR A 80 0.06 6.59 -4.99
CA THR A 80 -0.54 5.71 -5.99
C THR A 80 -1.87 6.29 -6.51
N ASP A 81 -2.75 6.72 -5.61
CA ASP A 81 -4.01 7.38 -5.98
C ASP A 81 -3.76 8.67 -6.77
N ASP A 82 -2.85 9.53 -6.31
CA ASP A 82 -2.50 10.80 -6.96
C ASP A 82 -2.00 10.58 -8.39
N ILE A 83 -1.19 9.55 -8.64
CA ILE A 83 -0.70 9.21 -9.98
C ILE A 83 -1.86 8.80 -10.89
N VAL A 84 -2.77 7.95 -10.41
CA VAL A 84 -3.89 7.43 -11.22
C VAL A 84 -4.96 8.50 -11.45
N ASP A 85 -5.19 9.39 -10.48
CA ASP A 85 -6.14 10.49 -10.56
C ASP A 85 -5.65 11.64 -11.47
N CYS A 86 -4.34 11.72 -11.77
CA CYS A 86 -3.81 12.69 -12.72
C CYS A 86 -4.44 12.45 -14.11
N GLN A 87 -5.02 13.47 -14.74
CA GLN A 87 -5.57 13.36 -16.10
C GLN A 87 -4.55 13.73 -17.18
N GLU A 88 -3.30 13.28 -17.02
CA GLU A 88 -2.19 13.60 -17.92
C GLU A 88 -1.85 12.42 -18.84
N ASP A 89 -1.34 12.71 -20.04
CA ASP A 89 -0.92 11.66 -21.00
C ASP A 89 0.21 10.75 -20.45
N ALA A 90 0.93 11.20 -19.42
CA ALA A 90 2.08 10.50 -18.82
C ALA A 90 1.74 9.61 -17.61
N VAL A 91 0.47 9.44 -17.25
CA VAL A 91 0.06 8.65 -16.05
C VAL A 91 0.64 7.26 -16.04
N GLN A 92 0.55 6.53 -17.17
CA GLN A 92 1.09 5.17 -17.26
C GLN A 92 2.58 5.16 -16.97
N GLN A 93 3.35 6.08 -17.54
CA GLN A 93 4.80 6.14 -17.32
C GLN A 93 5.14 6.47 -15.86
N LYS A 94 4.41 7.41 -15.23
CA LYS A 94 4.60 7.73 -13.82
C LYS A 94 4.29 6.53 -12.93
N LEU A 95 3.23 5.79 -13.25
CA LEU A 95 2.83 4.60 -12.51
C LEU A 95 3.87 3.48 -12.65
N GLU A 96 4.43 3.26 -13.84
CA GLU A 96 5.50 2.27 -14.04
C GLU A 96 6.76 2.62 -13.24
N VAL A 97 7.17 3.90 -13.21
CA VAL A 97 8.32 4.35 -12.40
C VAL A 97 8.03 4.15 -10.91
N TRP A 98 6.85 4.57 -10.45
CA TRP A 98 6.44 4.41 -9.06
C TRP A 98 6.36 2.93 -8.65
N HIS A 99 5.80 2.08 -9.51
CA HIS A 99 5.75 0.64 -9.31
C HIS A 99 7.16 0.05 -9.26
N HIS A 100 8.08 0.46 -10.12
CA HIS A 100 9.46 -0.01 -10.06
C HIS A 100 10.12 0.32 -8.72
N ASP A 101 10.00 1.57 -8.28
CA ASP A 101 10.65 2.05 -7.05
C ASP A 101 10.02 1.44 -5.80
N ALA A 102 8.69 1.46 -5.67
CA ALA A 102 7.99 1.01 -4.48
C ALA A 102 8.04 -0.52 -4.25
N PHE A 103 8.38 -1.29 -5.29
CA PHE A 103 8.48 -2.76 -5.25
C PHE A 103 9.93 -3.24 -5.19
N SER A 104 10.88 -2.34 -5.36
CA SER A 104 12.29 -2.62 -5.16
C SER A 104 12.58 -2.96 -3.68
N ASN A 105 13.61 -3.76 -3.44
CA ASN A 105 14.22 -3.88 -2.10
C ASN A 105 15.29 -2.82 -1.86
N HIS A 106 15.67 -2.08 -2.91
CA HIS A 106 16.67 -1.03 -2.93
C HIS A 106 16.16 0.13 -3.81
N PRO A 107 15.14 0.87 -3.37
CA PRO A 107 14.65 2.02 -4.11
C PRO A 107 15.72 3.11 -4.21
N PRO A 108 15.61 4.04 -5.18
CA PRO A 108 16.44 5.23 -5.23
C PRO A 108 16.36 6.03 -3.92
N VAL A 109 17.51 6.49 -3.40
CA VAL A 109 17.59 7.22 -2.12
C VAL A 109 16.96 8.61 -2.15
N ASP A 110 16.76 9.16 -3.35
CA ASP A 110 16.05 10.42 -3.60
C ASP A 110 14.53 10.25 -3.65
N ASN A 111 14.03 9.02 -3.83
CA ASN A 111 12.61 8.69 -3.69
C ASN A 111 12.28 8.33 -2.24
N LEU A 112 12.20 9.36 -1.41
CA LEU A 112 11.98 9.26 0.04
C LEU A 112 10.73 8.42 0.41
N PRO A 113 9.55 8.60 -0.20
CA PRO A 113 8.39 7.76 0.11
C PRO A 113 8.61 6.28 -0.22
N ALA A 114 9.23 5.96 -1.36
CA ALA A 114 9.53 4.58 -1.73
C ALA A 114 10.53 3.94 -0.75
N LEU A 115 11.51 4.72 -0.28
CA LEU A 115 12.49 4.28 0.72
C LEU A 115 11.83 3.96 2.07
N ALA A 116 11.01 4.87 2.61
CA ALA A 116 10.29 4.64 3.86
C ALA A 116 9.31 3.46 3.76
N TRP A 117 8.61 3.34 2.63
CA TRP A 117 7.73 2.21 2.34
C TRP A 117 8.50 0.89 2.31
N THR A 118 9.66 0.85 1.65
CA THR A 118 10.49 -0.36 1.57
C THR A 118 10.99 -0.79 2.94
N ASP A 119 11.47 0.15 3.77
CA ASP A 119 11.91 -0.15 5.14
C ASP A 119 10.76 -0.72 5.99
N ALA A 120 9.58 -0.08 5.95
CA ALA A 120 8.39 -0.55 6.66
C ALA A 120 7.93 -1.93 6.18
N ARG A 121 7.83 -2.13 4.86
CA ARG A 121 7.40 -3.38 4.23
C ARG A 121 8.29 -4.54 4.65
N LEU A 122 9.61 -4.37 4.59
CA LEU A 122 10.57 -5.39 4.98
C LEU A 122 10.54 -5.63 6.50
N ARG A 123 10.41 -4.57 7.32
CA ARG A 123 10.50 -4.67 8.79
C ARG A 123 9.31 -5.42 9.37
N TYR A 124 8.12 -5.16 8.85
CA TYR A 124 6.87 -5.79 9.26
C TYR A 124 6.49 -7.00 8.39
N GLN A 125 7.39 -7.42 7.49
CA GLN A 125 7.20 -8.57 6.62
C GLN A 125 5.85 -8.51 5.89
N ILE A 126 5.53 -7.35 5.33
CA ILE A 126 4.30 -7.14 4.59
C ILE A 126 4.43 -7.84 3.22
N PRO A 127 3.54 -8.78 2.87
CA PRO A 127 3.58 -9.44 1.58
C PRO A 127 3.43 -8.44 0.43
N LEU A 128 4.35 -8.48 -0.53
CA LEU A 128 4.37 -7.55 -1.66
C LEU A 128 3.09 -7.66 -2.52
N ARG A 129 2.51 -8.86 -2.60
CA ARG A 129 1.28 -9.14 -3.35
C ARG A 129 0.11 -8.24 -2.95
N TYR A 130 0.00 -7.81 -1.69
CA TYR A 130 -1.05 -6.88 -1.30
C TYR A 130 -0.87 -5.49 -1.92
N ALA A 131 0.37 -5.03 -2.06
CA ALA A 131 0.66 -3.78 -2.76
C ALA A 131 0.42 -3.91 -4.27
N GLU A 132 0.75 -5.06 -4.87
CA GLU A 132 0.44 -5.34 -6.29
C GLU A 132 -1.07 -5.29 -6.53
N GLN A 133 -1.84 -6.00 -5.71
CA GLN A 133 -3.31 -6.03 -5.79
C GLN A 133 -3.92 -4.63 -5.58
N LEU A 134 -3.27 -3.78 -4.77
CA LEU A 134 -3.66 -2.38 -4.62
C LEU A 134 -3.47 -1.62 -5.91
N ILE A 135 -2.26 -1.63 -6.49
CA ILE A 135 -2.00 -0.93 -7.76
C ILE A 135 -2.92 -1.46 -8.87
N GLU A 136 -3.06 -2.79 -9.00
CA GLU A 136 -4.01 -3.41 -9.94
C GLU A 136 -5.45 -2.94 -9.73
N GLY A 137 -5.85 -2.69 -8.48
CA GLY A 137 -7.17 -2.17 -8.12
C GLY A 137 -7.35 -0.72 -8.55
N VAL A 138 -6.41 0.16 -8.15
CA VAL A 138 -6.48 1.59 -8.45
C VAL A 138 -6.34 1.85 -9.95
N SER A 139 -5.47 1.14 -10.67
CA SER A 139 -5.31 1.27 -12.13
C SER A 139 -6.60 1.00 -12.93
N ARG A 140 -7.57 0.27 -12.37
CA ARG A 140 -8.87 0.04 -13.05
C ARG A 140 -9.67 1.33 -13.19
N ASP A 141 -9.47 2.30 -12.31
CA ASP A 141 -10.21 3.57 -12.34
C ASP A 141 -9.89 4.40 -13.59
N MET A 142 -8.76 4.12 -14.26
CA MET A 142 -8.41 4.72 -15.55
C MET A 142 -9.37 4.35 -16.69
N VAL A 143 -10.02 3.18 -16.61
CA VAL A 143 -10.84 2.62 -17.70
C VAL A 143 -12.27 2.29 -17.29
N GLN A 144 -12.49 1.91 -16.03
CA GLN A 144 -13.74 1.35 -15.56
C GLN A 144 -14.54 2.37 -14.74
N LYS A 145 -15.67 2.81 -15.28
CA LYS A 145 -16.57 3.77 -14.61
C LYS A 145 -17.76 3.14 -13.90
N ARG A 146 -18.04 1.85 -14.16
CA ARG A 146 -19.20 1.14 -13.61
C ARG A 146 -18.93 -0.36 -13.46
N TYR A 147 -19.47 -0.92 -12.38
CA TYR A 147 -19.46 -2.34 -12.09
C TYR A 147 -20.83 -2.95 -12.41
N ALA A 148 -20.84 -4.11 -13.08
CA ALA A 148 -22.08 -4.77 -13.51
C ALA A 148 -22.74 -5.53 -12.36
N THR A 149 -21.94 -6.11 -11.48
CA THR A 149 -22.41 -6.90 -10.34
C THR A 149 -21.81 -6.39 -9.03
N PHE A 150 -22.45 -6.78 -7.91
CA PHE A 150 -21.88 -6.54 -6.58
C PHE A 150 -20.54 -7.26 -6.39
N GLU A 151 -20.36 -8.44 -7.00
CA GLU A 151 -19.10 -9.17 -6.93
C GLU A 151 -17.95 -8.39 -7.57
N ASP A 152 -18.20 -7.74 -8.71
CA ASP A 152 -17.20 -6.89 -9.35
C ASP A 152 -16.85 -5.68 -8.48
N LEU A 153 -17.87 -5.03 -7.91
CA LEU A 153 -17.68 -3.91 -6.98
C LEU A 153 -16.92 -4.33 -5.71
N ALA A 154 -17.27 -5.48 -5.14
CA ALA A 154 -16.60 -6.02 -3.96
C ALA A 154 -15.13 -6.35 -4.26
N THR A 155 -14.85 -6.91 -5.44
CA THR A 155 -13.47 -7.18 -5.90
C THR A 155 -12.67 -5.89 -6.07
N TYR A 156 -13.29 -4.83 -6.59
CA TYR A 156 -12.66 -3.51 -6.65
C TYR A 156 -12.38 -2.94 -5.26
N SER A 157 -13.39 -2.91 -4.37
CA SER A 157 -13.22 -2.44 -2.98
C SER A 157 -12.19 -3.26 -2.20
N TYR A 158 -12.03 -4.54 -2.52
CA TYR A 158 -10.93 -5.33 -1.99
C TYR A 158 -9.58 -4.74 -2.39
N GLY A 159 -9.36 -4.53 -3.70
CA GLY A 159 -8.09 -4.01 -4.23
C GLY A 159 -7.73 -2.64 -3.64
N VAL A 160 -8.66 -1.68 -3.62
CA VAL A 160 -8.34 -0.29 -3.23
C VAL A 160 -8.42 -0.01 -1.73
N ALA A 161 -9.04 -0.89 -0.92
CA ALA A 161 -9.23 -0.63 0.51
C ALA A 161 -8.91 -1.82 1.42
N SER A 162 -9.31 -3.04 1.06
CA SER A 162 -9.05 -4.21 1.92
C SER A 162 -7.57 -4.56 1.97
N THR A 163 -6.85 -4.41 0.85
CA THR A 163 -5.38 -4.56 0.80
C THR A 163 -4.67 -3.62 1.77
N VAL A 164 -5.11 -2.36 1.89
CA VAL A 164 -4.58 -1.38 2.86
C VAL A 164 -4.75 -1.88 4.29
N GLY A 165 -5.94 -2.42 4.61
CA GLY A 165 -6.22 -3.03 5.90
C GLY A 165 -5.33 -4.25 6.17
N LEU A 166 -5.19 -5.14 5.19
CA LEU A 166 -4.35 -6.35 5.27
C LEU A 166 -2.88 -5.99 5.51
N MET A 167 -2.35 -5.00 4.79
CA MET A 167 -0.99 -4.48 5.03
C MET A 167 -0.85 -3.83 6.41
N SER A 168 -1.86 -3.08 6.85
CA SER A 168 -1.86 -2.41 8.16
C SER A 168 -1.85 -3.40 9.32
N MET A 169 -2.48 -4.58 9.19
CA MET A 169 -2.49 -5.64 10.22
C MET A 169 -1.07 -6.12 10.54
N HIS A 170 -0.18 -6.21 9.57
CA HIS A 170 1.22 -6.57 9.81
C HIS A 170 1.96 -5.53 10.67
N ILE A 171 1.59 -4.26 10.57
CA ILE A 171 2.22 -3.17 11.32
C ILE A 171 1.63 -3.07 12.73
N ILE A 172 0.30 -3.07 12.82
CA ILE A 172 -0.41 -2.74 14.06
C ILE A 172 -0.56 -3.97 14.96
N GLY A 173 -0.77 -5.16 14.40
CA GLY A 173 -1.08 -6.40 15.12
C GLY A 173 -2.58 -6.62 15.22
#